data_AF-A0A9W4R0G9-F1
#
_entry.id   AF-A0A9W4R0G9-F1
#
_cell.length_a   1.000
_cell.length_b   1.000
_cell.length_c   1.000
_cell.angle_alpha   90.00
_cell.angle_beta   90.00
_cell.angle_gamma   90.00
#
_symmetry.space_group_name_H-M   'P 1'
#
loop_
_entity.id
_entity.type
_entity.pdbx_description
1 polymer ?
#
loop_
_entity_poly.entity_id
_entity_poly.type
_entity_poly.pdbx_seq_one_letter_code
_entity_poly.pdbx_strand_id
1 'polypeptide(L)'
;MAVLFIVFISSEAIRHYLKASFMVTVFGYGAPTSDASAIELFKSGWGNIDDRNMEEFEIIDIRNENELRTLWSEFIHSHHYRVESDFYNSWISNHPRRTGEAYINQYLMAKFIENNPLPRNISLSELREWYLNIHQYE
;
A
#
# COMPACT_ATOMS: atom_id res chain seq x y z
N MET A 1 8.01 -6.67 1.65
CA MET A 1 7.11 -5.50 1.55
C MET A 1 7.86 -4.45 0.74
N ALA A 2 7.45 -4.20 -0.51
CA ALA A 2 8.07 -3.19 -1.34
C ALA A 2 7.27 -1.89 -1.21
N VAL A 3 7.84 -0.88 -0.55
CA VAL A 3 7.32 0.49 -0.62
C VAL A 3 7.91 1.12 -1.88
N LEU A 4 7.10 1.22 -2.94
CA LEU A 4 7.56 1.71 -4.24
C LEU A 4 7.55 3.25 -4.24
N PHE A 5 8.69 3.87 -3.99
CA PHE A 5 8.89 5.30 -4.24
C PHE A 5 9.22 5.51 -5.72
N ILE A 6 8.26 6.07 -6.48
CA ILE A 6 8.22 6.08 -7.96
C ILE A 6 9.31 6.97 -8.61
N VAL A 7 10.06 7.76 -7.85
CA VAL A 7 10.84 8.89 -8.42
C VAL A 7 12.19 8.49 -9.04
N PHE A 8 12.76 7.30 -8.77
CA PHE A 8 14.08 6.89 -9.31
C PHE A 8 14.23 5.39 -9.61
N ILE A 9 13.13 4.69 -9.92
CA ILE A 9 13.16 3.22 -10.15
C ILE A 9 12.99 2.94 -11.65
N SER A 10 13.80 2.04 -12.21
CA SER A 10 13.65 1.66 -13.63
C SER A 10 12.31 0.97 -13.89
N SER A 11 11.80 1.07 -15.13
CA SER A 11 10.55 0.41 -15.50
C SER A 11 10.59 -1.11 -15.31
N GLU A 12 11.77 -1.72 -15.47
CA GLU A 12 11.99 -3.15 -15.20
C GLU A 12 11.83 -3.47 -13.72
N ALA A 13 12.44 -2.67 -12.84
CA ALA A 13 12.31 -2.85 -11.41
C ALA A 13 10.87 -2.62 -10.94
N ILE A 14 10.15 -1.65 -11.48
CA ILE A 14 8.71 -1.45 -11.20
C ILE A 14 7.91 -2.71 -11.55
N ARG A 15 8.08 -3.24 -12.77
CA ARG A 15 7.41 -4.48 -13.19
C ARG A 15 7.75 -5.66 -12.30
N HIS A 16 9.04 -5.82 -11.96
CA HIS A 16 9.51 -6.90 -11.11
C HIS A 16 8.88 -6.84 -9.71
N TYR A 17 8.93 -5.68 -9.06
CA TYR A 17 8.40 -5.54 -7.70
C TYR A 17 6.89 -5.62 -7.66
N LEU A 18 6.17 -4.98 -8.58
CA LEU A 18 4.71 -5.08 -8.63
C LEU A 18 4.28 -6.53 -8.87
N LYS A 19 4.96 -7.25 -9.76
CA LYS A 19 4.63 -8.65 -10.04
C LYS A 19 4.71 -9.53 -8.79
N ALA A 20 5.72 -9.30 -7.94
CA ALA A 20 6.00 -10.08 -6.74
C ALA A 20 5.36 -9.50 -5.46
N SER A 21 4.61 -8.41 -5.54
CA SER A 21 4.03 -7.76 -4.37
C SER A 21 2.74 -8.43 -3.94
N PHE A 22 2.65 -8.77 -2.66
CA PHE A 22 1.41 -9.23 -2.02
C PHE A 22 0.46 -8.08 -1.67
N MET A 23 1.01 -6.89 -1.41
CA MET A 23 0.26 -5.71 -1.03
C MET A 23 0.90 -4.49 -1.69
N VAL A 24 0.07 -3.64 -2.28
CA VAL A 24 0.50 -2.39 -2.92
C VAL A 24 -0.29 -1.24 -2.30
N THR A 25 0.42 -0.19 -1.87
CA THR A 25 -0.17 1.05 -1.37
C THR A 25 0.13 2.19 -2.34
N VAL A 26 -0.91 2.91 -2.76
CA VAL A 26 -0.79 4.16 -3.53
C VAL A 26 -1.25 5.33 -2.67
N PHE A 27 -0.39 6.33 -2.50
CA PHE A 27 -0.66 7.51 -1.67
C PHE A 27 -0.69 8.78 -2.52
N GLY A 28 -1.86 9.44 -2.57
CA GLY A 28 -2.03 10.77 -3.19
C GLY A 28 -1.81 10.85 -4.71
N TYR A 29 -1.55 9.72 -5.38
CA TYR A 29 -1.41 9.67 -6.83
C TYR A 29 -2.78 9.40 -7.45
N GLY A 30 -3.28 10.36 -8.22
CA GLY A 30 -4.66 10.34 -8.72
C GLY A 30 -4.88 9.59 -10.03
N ALA A 31 -3.91 8.81 -10.51
CA ALA A 31 -3.93 8.15 -11.83
C ALA A 31 -4.46 9.08 -12.94
N PRO A 32 -3.92 10.31 -13.09
CA PRO A 32 -4.47 11.28 -14.02
C PRO A 32 -4.35 10.76 -15.46
N THR A 33 -5.34 11.08 -16.31
CA THR A 33 -5.35 10.67 -17.72
C THR A 33 -4.13 11.15 -18.51
N SER A 34 -3.50 12.24 -18.06
CA SER A 34 -2.25 12.76 -18.62
C SER A 34 -1.04 11.85 -18.39
N ASP A 35 -1.11 10.90 -17.46
CA ASP A 35 -0.02 9.96 -17.13
C ASP A 35 -0.40 8.51 -17.48
N ALA A 36 -0.94 8.33 -18.68
CA ALA A 36 -1.28 7.01 -19.21
C ALA A 36 -0.07 6.06 -19.23
N SER A 37 1.14 6.58 -19.48
CA SER A 37 2.36 5.76 -19.50
C SER A 37 2.71 5.13 -18.16
N ALA A 38 2.56 5.86 -17.05
CA ALA A 38 2.82 5.30 -15.72
C ALA A 38 1.77 4.24 -15.36
N ILE A 39 0.50 4.47 -15.70
CA ILE A 39 -0.58 3.52 -15.48
C ILE A 39 -0.37 2.23 -16.27
N GLU A 40 -0.03 2.33 -17.56
CA GLU A 40 0.26 1.15 -18.37
C GLU A 40 1.49 0.38 -17.86
N LEU A 41 2.52 1.09 -17.38
CA LEU A 41 3.65 0.46 -16.72
C LEU A 41 3.22 -0.32 -15.47
N PHE A 42 2.35 0.26 -14.64
CA PHE A 42 1.88 -0.37 -13.40
C PHE A 42 1.03 -1.59 -13.71
N LYS A 43 0.09 -1.48 -14.65
CA LYS A 43 -0.71 -2.61 -15.14
C LYS A 43 0.17 -3.73 -15.67
N SER A 44 1.21 -3.40 -16.44
CA SER A 44 2.11 -4.42 -16.99
C SER A 44 2.89 -5.19 -15.91
N GLY A 45 3.16 -4.56 -14.77
CA GLY A 45 3.77 -5.21 -13.60
C GLY A 45 2.75 -5.98 -12.77
N TRP A 46 1.58 -5.40 -12.56
CA TRP A 46 0.49 -5.99 -11.76
C TRP A 46 -0.17 -7.18 -12.46
N GLY A 47 -0.31 -7.18 -13.78
CA GLY A 47 -0.92 -8.30 -14.51
C GLY A 47 -2.43 -8.39 -14.29
N ASN A 48 -2.98 -9.60 -14.46
CA ASN A 48 -4.42 -9.82 -14.38
C ASN A 48 -4.90 -9.84 -12.92
N ILE A 49 -5.94 -9.07 -12.60
CA ILE A 49 -6.54 -9.03 -11.25
C ILE A 49 -7.07 -10.40 -10.80
N ASP A 50 -7.49 -11.27 -11.72
CA ASP A 50 -8.00 -12.60 -11.35
C ASP A 50 -6.90 -13.54 -10.80
N ASP A 51 -5.64 -13.24 -11.11
CA ASP A 51 -4.47 -13.96 -10.58
C ASP A 51 -4.02 -13.42 -9.21
N ARG A 52 -4.66 -12.35 -8.71
CA ARG A 52 -4.27 -11.58 -7.51
C ARG A 52 -5.12 -11.93 -6.28
N ASN A 53 -5.49 -13.19 -6.18
CA ASN A 53 -6.35 -13.66 -5.10
C ASN A 53 -5.64 -13.53 -3.74
N MET A 54 -6.34 -13.02 -2.73
CA MET A 54 -5.80 -12.70 -1.40
C MET A 54 -4.76 -11.57 -1.34
N GLU A 55 -4.39 -10.95 -2.45
CA GLU A 55 -3.49 -9.79 -2.48
C GLU A 55 -4.28 -8.50 -2.25
N GLU A 56 -3.69 -7.52 -1.57
CA GLU A 56 -4.38 -6.31 -1.11
C GLU A 56 -3.92 -5.06 -1.87
N PHE A 57 -4.87 -4.25 -2.36
CA PHE A 57 -4.58 -2.94 -2.96
C PHE A 57 -5.10 -1.81 -2.08
N GLU A 58 -4.18 -1.04 -1.49
CA GLU A 58 -4.49 0.08 -0.61
C GLU A 58 -4.37 1.43 -1.34
N ILE A 59 -5.41 2.25 -1.24
CA ILE A 59 -5.49 3.58 -1.85
C ILE A 59 -5.66 4.59 -0.73
N ILE A 60 -4.74 5.55 -0.64
CA ILE A 60 -4.83 6.62 0.33
C ILE A 60 -5.03 7.93 -0.43
N ASP A 61 -6.26 8.44 -0.41
CA ASP A 61 -6.70 9.59 -1.20
C ASP A 61 -7.94 10.23 -0.55
N ILE A 62 -8.03 11.56 -0.60
CA ILE A 62 -9.11 12.33 0.02
C ILE A 62 -10.44 12.26 -0.74
N ARG A 63 -10.43 11.73 -1.98
CA ARG A 63 -11.61 11.59 -2.82
C ARG A 63 -12.55 10.49 -2.32
N ASN A 64 -13.76 10.44 -2.89
CA ASN A 64 -14.77 9.48 -2.48
C ASN A 64 -14.37 8.03 -2.83
N GLU A 65 -14.64 7.08 -1.93
CA GLU A 65 -14.31 5.66 -2.15
C GLU A 65 -14.88 5.10 -3.45
N ASN A 66 -16.13 5.40 -3.82
CA ASN A 66 -16.73 4.85 -5.05
C ASN A 66 -16.03 5.35 -6.33
N GLU A 67 -15.59 6.61 -6.32
CA GLU A 67 -14.79 7.19 -7.39
C GLU A 67 -13.44 6.46 -7.49
N LEU A 68 -12.77 6.29 -6.36
CA LEU A 68 -11.46 5.63 -6.29
C LEU A 68 -11.53 4.16 -6.69
N ARG A 69 -12.57 3.44 -6.29
CA ARG A 69 -12.79 2.05 -6.71
C ARG A 69 -12.95 1.92 -8.21
N THR A 70 -13.64 2.86 -8.83
CA THR A 70 -13.81 2.88 -10.29
C THR A 70 -12.47 3.17 -10.97
N LEU A 71 -11.78 4.20 -10.49
CA LEU A 71 -10.47 4.63 -11.00
C LEU A 71 -9.40 3.54 -10.92
N TRP A 72 -9.38 2.78 -9.82
CA TRP A 72 -8.40 1.74 -9.53
C TRP A 72 -8.90 0.31 -9.81
N SER A 73 -10.04 0.17 -10.49
CA SER A 73 -10.70 -1.12 -10.73
C SER A 73 -9.80 -2.16 -11.42
N GLU A 74 -8.89 -1.73 -12.30
CA GLU A 74 -7.92 -2.59 -12.99
C GLU A 74 -6.80 -3.13 -12.07
N PHE A 75 -6.77 -2.73 -10.80
CA PHE A 75 -5.82 -3.21 -9.80
C PHE A 75 -6.50 -3.99 -8.66
N ILE A 76 -7.82 -3.87 -8.52
CA ILE A 76 -8.58 -4.42 -7.40
C ILE A 76 -9.16 -5.78 -7.78
N HIS A 77 -8.75 -6.84 -7.09
CA HIS A 77 -9.42 -8.12 -7.16
C HIS A 77 -10.63 -8.14 -6.22
N SER A 78 -11.85 -8.18 -6.77
CA SER A 78 -13.07 -8.42 -6.00
C SER A 78 -13.28 -7.42 -4.84
N HIS A 79 -13.05 -7.85 -3.59
CA HIS A 79 -13.19 -7.03 -2.38
C HIS A 79 -11.84 -6.76 -1.68
N HIS A 80 -10.71 -7.15 -2.29
CA HIS A 80 -9.38 -7.03 -1.69
C HIS A 80 -8.78 -5.65 -1.94
N TYR A 81 -9.41 -4.66 -1.34
CA TYR A 81 -8.92 -3.29 -1.37
C TYR A 81 -9.23 -2.56 -0.07
N ARG A 82 -8.46 -1.50 0.17
CA ARG A 82 -8.68 -0.56 1.25
C ARG A 82 -8.61 0.86 0.70
N VAL A 83 -9.53 1.72 1.16
CA VAL A 83 -9.48 3.15 0.90
C VAL A 83 -9.42 3.90 2.21
N GLU A 84 -8.46 4.81 2.34
CA GLU A 84 -8.30 5.67 3.52
C GLU A 84 -8.09 7.12 3.09
N SER A 85 -8.74 8.07 3.76
CA SER A 85 -8.59 9.51 3.47
C SER A 85 -7.51 10.19 4.31
N ASP A 86 -7.02 9.52 5.36
CA ASP A 86 -5.94 9.99 6.23
C ASP A 86 -4.82 8.94 6.25
N PHE A 87 -3.61 9.35 5.91
CA PHE A 87 -2.42 8.49 5.95
C PHE A 87 -2.29 7.75 7.27
N TYR A 88 -2.54 8.41 8.40
CA TYR A 88 -2.35 7.82 9.72
C TYR A 88 -3.36 6.70 10.05
N ASN A 89 -4.44 6.59 9.29
CA ASN A 89 -5.41 5.50 9.41
C ASN A 89 -5.06 4.31 8.49
N SER A 90 -4.10 4.46 7.59
CA SER A 90 -3.69 3.41 6.65
C SER A 90 -3.13 2.16 7.32
N TRP A 91 -3.24 1.04 6.63
CA TRP A 91 -2.64 -0.22 7.01
C TRP A 91 -1.12 -0.09 7.12
N ILE A 92 -0.48 0.58 6.16
CA ILE A 92 0.97 0.79 6.15
C ILE A 92 1.44 1.67 7.32
N SER A 93 0.66 2.67 7.75
CA SER A 93 1.00 3.52 8.91
C SER A 93 0.74 2.84 10.25
N ASN A 94 -0.24 1.94 10.33
CA ASN A 94 -0.58 1.22 11.57
C ASN A 94 0.28 -0.03 11.79
N HIS A 95 0.94 -0.53 10.74
CA HIS A 95 1.77 -1.73 10.78
C HIS A 95 3.16 -1.53 10.16
N PRO A 96 3.92 -0.49 10.57
CA PRO A 96 5.24 -0.24 10.01
C PRO A 96 6.14 -1.47 10.22
N ARG A 97 6.86 -1.86 9.16
CA ARG A 97 7.72 -3.06 9.06
C ARG A 97 7.07 -4.44 9.14
N ARG A 98 5.82 -4.55 9.64
CA ARG A 98 5.10 -5.82 9.82
C ARG A 98 3.79 -5.95 9.03
N THR A 99 3.53 -5.02 8.11
CA THR A 99 2.35 -4.94 7.23
C THR A 99 1.83 -6.28 6.69
N GLY A 100 2.71 -7.14 6.16
CA GLY A 100 2.33 -8.44 5.60
C GLY A 100 2.06 -9.49 6.69
N GLU A 101 2.88 -9.52 7.74
CA GLU A 101 2.65 -10.39 8.90
C GLU A 101 1.32 -10.06 9.59
N ALA A 102 1.05 -8.76 9.75
CA ALA A 102 -0.19 -8.23 10.28
C ALA A 102 -1.40 -8.74 9.48
N TYR A 103 -1.32 -8.70 8.15
CA TYR A 103 -2.39 -9.16 7.27
C TYR A 103 -2.63 -10.66 7.43
N ILE A 104 -1.55 -11.45 7.38
CA ILE A 104 -1.62 -12.91 7.54
C ILE A 104 -2.21 -13.26 8.91
N ASN A 105 -1.74 -12.63 9.99
CA ASN A 105 -2.22 -12.87 11.34
C ASN A 105 -3.73 -12.60 11.44
N GLN A 106 -4.18 -11.44 10.96
CA GLN A 106 -5.58 -11.03 11.08
C GLN A 106 -6.52 -11.82 10.17
N TYR A 107 -6.20 -11.95 8.88
CA TYR A 107 -7.13 -12.48 7.88
C TYR A 107 -6.98 -13.97 7.60
N LEU A 108 -5.80 -14.55 7.83
CA LEU A 108 -5.57 -15.98 7.59
C LEU A 108 -5.52 -16.79 8.89
N MET A 109 -4.95 -16.23 9.95
CA MET A 109 -4.71 -16.95 11.22
C MET A 109 -5.72 -16.62 12.32
N ALA A 110 -6.63 -15.68 12.10
CA ALA A 110 -7.58 -15.18 13.10
C ALA A 110 -6.90 -14.73 14.42
N LYS A 111 -5.69 -14.18 14.33
CA LYS A 111 -4.94 -13.57 15.43
C LYS A 111 -5.09 -12.06 15.33
N PHE A 112 -6.01 -11.50 16.10
CA PHE A 112 -6.18 -10.06 16.17
C PHE A 112 -4.93 -9.43 16.77
N ILE A 113 -4.38 -8.46 16.06
CA ILE A 113 -3.19 -7.71 16.43
C ILE A 113 -3.60 -6.30 16.86
N GLU A 114 -2.84 -5.72 17.78
CA GLU A 114 -2.96 -4.30 18.10
C GLU A 114 -2.22 -3.47 17.06
N ASN A 115 -2.74 -2.30 16.72
CA ASN A 115 -2.06 -1.34 15.85
C ASN A 115 -0.81 -0.77 16.53
N ASN A 116 0.20 -0.43 15.74
CA ASN A 116 1.36 0.36 16.17
C ASN A 116 1.40 1.67 15.35
N PRO A 117 0.48 2.61 15.63
CA PRO A 117 0.30 3.80 14.80
C PRO A 117 1.51 4.71 14.86
N LEU A 118 1.82 5.34 13.71
CA LEU A 118 2.82 6.38 13.67
C LEU A 118 2.43 7.56 14.58
N PRO A 119 3.38 8.11 15.36
CA PRO A 119 3.16 9.31 16.14
C PRO A 119 2.78 10.49 15.22
N ARG A 120 1.81 11.30 15.66
CA ARG A 120 1.37 12.52 14.98
C ARG A 120 2.08 13.75 15.56
N ASN A 121 2.22 14.80 14.74
CA ASN A 121 2.72 16.12 15.16
C ASN A 121 4.14 16.13 15.76
N ILE A 122 5.00 15.23 15.30
CA ILE A 122 6.43 15.21 15.66
C ILE A 122 7.31 15.62 14.49
N SER A 123 8.53 16.03 14.78
CA SER A 123 9.55 16.33 13.77
C SER A 123 10.01 15.09 13.01
N LEU A 124 10.62 15.28 11.84
CA LEU A 124 11.21 14.18 11.08
C LEU A 124 12.33 13.46 11.85
N SER A 125 13.06 14.18 12.70
CA SER A 125 14.10 13.59 13.56
C SER A 125 13.50 12.64 14.59
N GLU A 126 12.45 13.08 15.30
CA GLU A 126 11.72 12.25 16.26
C GLU A 126 11.05 11.06 15.56
N LEU A 127 10.50 11.26 14.34
CA LEU A 127 9.91 10.17 13.55
C LEU A 127 10.97 9.14 13.16
N ARG A 128 12.16 9.59 12.76
CA ARG A 128 13.29 8.71 12.45
C ARG A 128 13.73 7.93 13.70
N GLU A 129 13.83 8.58 14.85
CA GLU A 129 14.15 7.92 16.12
C GLU A 129 13.10 6.86 16.48
N TRP A 130 11.82 7.17 16.32
CA TRP A 130 10.73 6.22 16.50
C TRP A 130 10.91 4.98 15.61
N TYR A 131 11.16 5.16 14.31
CA TYR A 131 11.42 4.06 13.36
C TYR A 131 12.68 3.24 13.66
N LEU A 132 13.67 3.81 14.35
CA LEU A 132 14.85 3.05 14.78
C LEU A 132 14.53 2.18 16.01
N ASN A 133 13.59 2.62 16.85
CA ASN A 133 13.22 1.94 18.08
C ASN A 133 12.15 0.85 17.91
N ILE A 134 11.36 0.84 16.81
CA ILE A 134 10.31 -0.18 16.59
C ILE A 134 10.84 -1.62 16.48
N HIS A 135 12.15 -1.81 16.29
CA HIS A 135 12.81 -3.12 16.35
C HIS A 135 12.88 -3.74 17.73
N GLN A 136 12.67 -2.97 18.79
CA GLN A 136 12.89 -3.42 20.16
C GLN A 136 11.68 -4.17 20.75
N TYR A 137 10.62 -4.38 19.96
CA TYR A 137 9.33 -4.91 20.42
C TYR A 137 8.79 -6.08 19.58
N GLU A 138 9.61 -6.70 18.71
CA GLU A 138 9.29 -7.97 18.03
C GLU A 138 9.71 -9.18 18.87
#